data_AF-A0A924GLJ1-F1
#
_entry.id   AF-A0A924GLJ1-F1
#
_cell.length_a   1.000
_cell.length_b   1.000
_cell.length_c   1.000
_cell.angle_alpha   90.00
_cell.angle_beta   90.00
_cell.angle_gamma   90.00
#
_symmetry.space_group_name_H-M   'P 1'
#
loop_
_entity.id
_entity.type
_entity.pdbx_description
1 polymer ?
#
loop_
_entity_poly.entity_id
_entity_poly.type
_entity_poly.pdbx_seq_one_letter_code
_entity_poly.pdbx_strand_id
1 'polypeptide(L)'
;MPQIAEVREFLMTRRARVKPSDVGLGGHDPRRRVSGLRREEVASLAGVSIDYYVRLERGNLTGVSESVLEAVGRALRLTPDERHHLFNLARLANSPRG
;
A
#
# COMPACT_ATOMS: atom_id res chain seq x y z
N MET A 1 -12.75 -5.62 15.16
CA MET A 1 -13.00 -5.82 13.72
C MET A 1 -11.68 -6.19 13.06
N PRO A 2 -11.53 -7.42 12.52
CA PRO A 2 -10.25 -7.94 12.04
C PRO A 2 -9.74 -7.31 10.75
N GLN A 3 -10.62 -6.69 9.95
CA GLN A 3 -10.31 -6.26 8.58
C GLN A 3 -9.36 -5.07 8.46
N ILE A 4 -9.42 -4.11 9.41
CA ILE A 4 -8.50 -2.96 9.45
C ILE A 4 -7.07 -3.44 9.78
N ALA A 5 -6.96 -4.40 10.70
CA ALA A 5 -5.69 -4.99 11.09
C ALA A 5 -5.08 -5.79 9.92
N GLU A 6 -5.92 -6.57 9.22
CA GLU A 6 -5.54 -7.35 8.03
C GLU A 6 -5.00 -6.46 6.90
N VAL A 7 -5.71 -5.38 6.54
CA VAL A 7 -5.24 -4.41 5.53
C VAL A 7 -3.90 -3.80 5.93
N ARG A 8 -3.79 -3.35 7.19
CA ARG A 8 -2.58 -2.73 7.71
C ARG A 8 -1.39 -3.68 7.62
N GLU A 9 -1.56 -4.91 8.09
CA GLU A 9 -0.52 -5.93 8.09
C GLU A 9 -0.13 -6.32 6.66
N PHE A 10 -1.11 -6.47 5.77
CA PHE A 10 -0.89 -6.74 4.36
C PHE A 10 -0.05 -5.64 3.71
N LEU A 11 -0.45 -4.37 3.84
CA LEU A 11 0.28 -3.25 3.24
C LEU A 11 1.68 -3.07 3.83
N MET A 12 1.83 -3.21 5.15
CA MET A 12 3.14 -3.14 5.82
C MET A 12 4.08 -4.25 5.31
N THR A 13 3.60 -5.48 5.21
CA THR A 13 4.41 -6.63 4.79
C THR A 13 4.82 -6.51 3.33
N ARG A 14 3.91 -6.11 2.44
CA ARG A 14 4.22 -5.90 1.02
C ARG A 14 5.21 -4.76 0.81
N ARG A 15 5.06 -3.65 1.56
CA ARG A 15 6.02 -2.54 1.52
C ARG A 15 7.43 -2.95 1.98
N ALA A 16 7.51 -3.73 3.06
CA ALA A 16 8.79 -4.22 3.57
C ALA A 16 9.49 -5.18 2.60
N ARG A 17 8.72 -5.90 1.77
CA ARG A 17 9.23 -6.84 0.77
C ARG A 17 9.82 -6.16 -0.48
N VAL A 18 9.23 -5.06 -0.93
CA VAL A 18 9.71 -4.35 -2.14
C VAL A 18 10.96 -3.56 -1.81
N LYS A 19 12.03 -3.80 -2.57
CA LYS A 19 13.25 -3.00 -2.42
C LYS A 19 13.13 -1.72 -3.23
N PRO A 20 13.71 -0.60 -2.76
CA PRO A 20 13.81 0.63 -3.56
C PRO A 20 14.42 0.41 -4.95
N SER A 21 15.42 -0.45 -5.06
CA SER A 21 16.02 -0.82 -6.35
C SER A 21 15.03 -1.47 -7.33
N ASP A 22 14.02 -2.17 -6.82
CA ASP A 22 13.03 -2.89 -7.63
C ASP A 22 12.05 -1.96 -8.36
N VAL A 23 12.01 -0.69 -7.94
CA VAL A 23 11.13 0.36 -8.46
C VAL A 23 11.94 1.55 -9.01
N GLY A 24 13.23 1.33 -9.29
CA GLY A 24 14.11 2.37 -9.86
C GLY A 24 14.52 3.45 -8.86
N LEU A 25 14.18 3.32 -7.57
CA LEU A 25 14.69 4.16 -6.49
C LEU A 25 16.09 3.68 -6.09
N GLY A 26 17.01 3.83 -7.03
CA GLY A 26 18.42 3.53 -6.88
C GLY A 26 19.13 4.67 -6.15
N GLY A 27 19.63 4.39 -4.96
CA GLY A 27 20.44 5.31 -4.20
C GLY A 27 21.00 4.60 -2.99
N HIS A 28 22.33 4.51 -2.92
CA HIS A 28 23.03 4.20 -1.67
C HIS A 28 22.82 5.42 -0.77
N ASP A 29 21.66 5.47 -0.09
CA ASP A 29 21.41 6.42 0.99
C ASP A 29 21.97 5.79 2.27
N PRO A 30 23.18 6.16 2.72
CA PRO A 30 23.77 5.64 3.95
C PRO A 30 22.94 6.00 5.20
N ARG A 31 21.91 6.86 5.08
CA ARG A 31 20.97 7.21 6.15
C ARG A 31 19.63 6.46 6.04
N ARG A 32 19.45 5.55 5.07
CA ARG A 32 18.24 4.74 4.96
C ARG A 32 18.17 3.71 6.10
N ARG A 33 17.18 3.89 6.98
CA ARG A 33 16.92 3.01 8.14
C ARG A 33 15.92 1.89 7.88
N VAL A 34 15.33 1.84 6.69
CA VAL A 34 14.33 0.83 6.31
C VAL A 34 14.86 -0.06 5.18
N SER A 35 14.66 -1.36 5.29
CA SER A 35 15.08 -2.35 4.29
C SER A 35 14.17 -2.37 3.05
N GLY A 36 12.90 -2.02 3.21
CA GLY A 36 11.92 -1.89 2.12
C GLY A 36 11.63 -0.43 1.76
N LEU A 37 10.53 -0.21 1.05
CA LEU A 37 10.09 1.13 0.66
C LEU A 37 9.67 1.98 1.88
N ARG A 38 9.96 3.28 1.83
CA ARG A 38 9.41 4.31 2.72
C ARG A 38 7.97 4.62 2.33
N ARG A 39 7.20 5.17 3.27
CA ARG A 39 5.82 5.63 2.99
C ARG A 39 5.74 6.68 1.89
N GLU A 40 6.65 7.64 1.94
CA GLU A 40 6.76 8.71 0.95
C GLU A 40 7.05 8.18 -0.45
N GLU A 41 7.89 7.14 -0.54
CA GLU A 41 8.25 6.50 -1.82
C GLU A 41 7.05 5.80 -2.43
N VAL A 42 6.31 5.02 -1.64
CA VAL A 42 5.08 4.36 -2.12
C VAL A 42 4.05 5.39 -2.55
N ALA A 43 3.86 6.45 -1.76
CA ALA A 43 2.92 7.52 -2.06
C ALA A 43 3.28 8.20 -3.39
N SER A 44 4.56 8.54 -3.57
CA SER A 44 5.07 9.12 -4.82
C SER A 44 4.89 8.19 -6.02
N LEU A 45 5.19 6.89 -5.87
CA LEU A 45 5.01 5.88 -6.93
C LEU A 45 3.54 5.65 -7.28
N ALA A 46 2.64 5.74 -6.31
CA ALA A 46 1.21 5.59 -6.49
C ALA A 46 0.51 6.90 -6.91
N GLY A 47 1.23 8.02 -6.99
CA GLY A 47 0.66 9.31 -7.36
C GLY A 47 -0.34 9.86 -6.32
N VAL A 48 -0.16 9.53 -5.04
CA VAL A 48 -1.02 9.99 -3.94
C VAL A 48 -0.20 10.73 -2.88
N SER A 49 -0.86 11.55 -2.07
CA SER A 49 -0.19 12.20 -0.94
C SER A 49 0.25 11.18 0.11
N ILE A 50 1.37 11.45 0.80
CA ILE A 50 1.88 10.61 1.89
C ILE A 50 0.83 10.37 2.98
N ASP A 51 0.06 11.39 3.35
CA ASP A 51 -1.02 11.28 4.34
C ASP A 51 -2.15 10.36 3.87
N TYR A 52 -2.42 10.35 2.56
CA TYR A 52 -3.39 9.43 1.98
C TYR A 52 -2.90 7.99 2.16
N TYR A 53 -1.65 7.70 1.78
CA TYR A 53 -1.05 6.37 1.98
C TYR A 53 -0.94 5.96 3.46
N VAL A 54 -0.64 6.89 4.37
CA VAL A 54 -0.65 6.62 5.81
C VAL A 54 -2.03 6.19 6.30
N ARG A 55 -3.11 6.81 5.79
CA ARG A 55 -4.49 6.39 6.12
C ARG A 55 -4.82 5.00 5.59
N LEU A 56 -4.42 4.69 4.35
CA LEU A 56 -4.53 3.34 3.79
C LEU A 56 -3.80 2.31 4.66
N GLU A 57 -2.54 2.59 5.02
CA GLU A 57 -1.74 1.68 5.86
C GLU A 57 -2.30 1.54 7.28
N ARG A 58 -3.02 2.53 7.80
CA ARG A 58 -3.75 2.41 9.06
C ARG A 58 -5.02 1.53 8.95
N GLY A 59 -5.30 1.00 7.77
CA GLY A 59 -6.42 0.12 7.47
C GLY A 59 -7.72 0.85 7.12
N ASN A 60 -7.65 2.16 6.82
CA ASN A 60 -8.80 2.90 6.34
C ASN A 60 -8.84 2.90 4.80
N LEU A 61 -9.62 1.96 4.24
CA LEU A 61 -9.89 1.85 2.79
C LEU A 61 -11.23 2.44 2.37
N THR A 62 -11.95 3.09 3.30
CA THR A 62 -13.27 3.67 3.01
C THR A 62 -13.12 4.85 2.04
N GLY A 63 -13.91 4.84 0.97
CA GLY A 63 -13.90 5.84 -0.09
C GLY A 63 -12.69 5.78 -1.03
N VAL A 64 -11.85 4.74 -0.95
CA VAL A 64 -10.70 4.60 -1.86
C VAL A 64 -11.18 4.12 -3.23
N SER A 65 -10.80 4.85 -4.29
CA SER A 65 -11.12 4.48 -5.66
C SER A 65 -10.29 3.29 -6.17
N GLU A 66 -10.85 2.50 -7.07
CA GLU A 66 -10.15 1.37 -7.72
C GLU A 66 -8.84 1.80 -8.40
N SER A 67 -8.80 2.97 -9.02
CA SER A 67 -7.58 3.52 -9.64
C SER A 67 -6.45 3.72 -8.62
N VAL A 68 -6.78 4.14 -7.39
CA VAL A 68 -5.80 4.31 -6.32
C VAL A 68 -5.32 2.94 -5.81
N LEU A 69 -6.22 1.96 -5.69
CA LEU A 69 -5.84 0.59 -5.33
C LEU A 69 -4.92 -0.04 -6.39
N GLU A 70 -5.22 0.17 -7.67
CA GLU A 70 -4.35 -0.22 -8.79
C GLU A 70 -2.97 0.46 -8.68
N ALA A 71 -2.93 1.77 -8.46
CA ALA A 71 -1.68 2.52 -8.36
C ALA A 71 -0.82 2.05 -7.17
N VAL A 72 -1.44 1.84 -6.00
CA VAL A 72 -0.77 1.28 -4.81
C VAL A 72 -0.31 -0.15 -5.07
N GLY A 73 -1.14 -0.97 -5.74
CA GLY A 73 -0.78 -2.33 -6.11
C GLY A 73 0.41 -2.39 -7.06
N ARG A 74 0.52 -1.45 -8.01
CA ARG A 74 1.68 -1.32 -8.92
C ARG A 74 2.92 -0.85 -8.17
N ALA A 75 2.80 0.17 -7.33
CA ALA A 75 3.90 0.71 -6.52
C ALA A 75 4.50 -0.35 -5.60
N LEU A 76 3.65 -1.19 -5.00
CA LEU A 76 4.06 -2.31 -4.14
C LEU A 76 4.38 -3.60 -4.93
N ARG A 77 4.42 -3.53 -6.26
CA ARG A 77 4.67 -4.67 -7.16
C ARG A 77 3.85 -5.92 -6.79
N LEU A 78 2.60 -5.71 -6.38
CA LEU A 78 1.69 -6.79 -6.00
C LEU A 78 1.44 -7.72 -7.17
N THR A 79 1.40 -9.02 -6.88
CA THR A 79 0.96 -10.05 -7.84
C THR A 79 -0.53 -9.88 -8.16
N PRO A 80 -1.03 -10.48 -9.25
CA PRO A 80 -2.46 -10.44 -9.57
C PRO A 80 -3.35 -10.90 -8.41
N ASP A 81 -2.97 -11.98 -7.72
CA ASP A 81 -3.71 -12.51 -6.56
C ASP A 81 -3.70 -11.53 -5.38
N GLU A 82 -2.55 -10.92 -5.09
CA GLU A 82 -2.40 -9.92 -4.03
C GLU A 82 -3.23 -8.67 -4.31
N ARG A 83 -3.33 -8.25 -5.58
CA ARG A 83 -4.22 -7.16 -5.99
C ARG A 83 -5.67 -7.55 -5.79
N HIS A 84 -6.10 -8.71 -6.27
CA HIS A 84 -7.48 -9.17 -6.05
C HIS A 84 -7.85 -9.20 -4.56
N HIS A 85 -6.92 -9.64 -3.70
CA HIS A 85 -7.13 -9.60 -2.26
C HIS A 85 -7.28 -8.17 -1.72
N LEU A 86 -6.42 -7.22 -2.13
CA LEU A 86 -6.52 -5.81 -1.74
C LEU A 86 -7.86 -5.18 -2.17
N PHE A 87 -8.33 -5.49 -3.38
CA PHE A 87 -9.62 -5.02 -3.88
C PHE A 87 -10.80 -5.61 -3.10
N ASN A 88 -10.72 -6.89 -2.72
CA ASN A 88 -11.72 -7.51 -1.87
C ASN A 88 -11.76 -6.85 -0.48
N LEU A 89 -10.61 -6.57 0.13
CA LEU A 89 -10.54 -5.86 1.40
C LEU A 89 -11.15 -4.45 1.29
N ALA A 90 -10.87 -3.73 0.21
CA ALA A 90 -11.46 -2.41 -0.03
C ALA A 90 -12.98 -2.49 -0.22
N ARG A 91 -13.50 -3.48 -0.95
CA ARG A 91 -14.96 -3.69 -1.10
C ARG A 91 -15.63 -3.97 0.23
N LEU A 92 -15.03 -4.83 1.06
CA LEU A 92 -15.56 -5.15 2.38
C LEU A 92 -15.54 -3.92 3.32
N ALA A 93 -14.53 -3.06 3.20
CA ALA A 93 -14.44 -1.80 3.96
C ALA A 93 -15.41 -0.70 3.48
N ASN A 94 -15.88 -0.77 2.23
CA ASN A 94 -16.83 0.17 1.63
C ASN A 94 -18.28 -0.34 1.64
N SER A 95 -18.49 -1.64 1.84
CA SER A 95 -19.83 -2.18 1.98
C SER A 95 -20.46 -1.55 3.23
N PRO A 96 -21.62 -0.87 3.10
CA PRO A 96 -22.32 -0.36 4.26
C PRO A 96 -22.58 -1.55 5.18
N ARG A 97 -22.14 -1.42 6.44
CA ARG A 97 -22.61 -2.34 7.48
C ARG A 97 -24.12 -2.11 7.57
N GLY A 98 -24.90 -3.06 7.06
CA GLY A 98 -26.32 -3.15 7.36
C GLY A 98 -26.53 -3.36 8.85
#